data_AF-A0A5B9EF02-F1
#
_entry.id   AF-A0A5B9EF02-F1
#
_cell.length_a   1.000
_cell.length_b   1.000
_cell.length_c   1.000
_cell.angle_alpha   90.00
_cell.angle_beta   90.00
_cell.angle_gamma   90.00
#
_symmetry.space_group_name_H-M   'P 1'
#
loop_
_entity.id
_entity.type
_entity.pdbx_description
1 polymer ?
#
loop_
_entity_poly.entity_id
_entity_poly.type
_entity_poly.pdbx_seq_one_letter_code
_entity_poly.pdbx_strand_id
1 'polypeptide(L)'
;MKHLRIAVAAVLLAGAAWSYVGAQTPAKPVSAKQARKAADAYLEGARALDRNDLVAAEKAFAKAFKLDPSKAEYAAAALTAREHRVTKLVQQSANAGLSGNLTDSSRLLEQARALAPDNPIVTQHFANLDTTPRVEAVPTLPADAAPQLAGPISLALKNTPISLHLRGGAREAYMAAANQAGLRVIFGNGLSGEQTKIDLDGLTYQRCLDILGQLFHAFAVPIDEHTIIVAGDTLENHDQYEHLFQETVYLAGLNNTQMTELGNVVRQVFDIKLATVQVNSGNLVVRAPQQSINAMNAVLSDLLDGGSEVVFDLKVYSLDTSRTRNVGIILPTQLSAYNLASQAQSIISSNQSLINQLYAAGIFTSSTTPTQIALYLLASGVVSSSLLSNSFLAVGGGLTTTVLSAGLTPILNLGFTSSDSRALDDVMLRVRDREQSTFRAGTRYPIATSLYSDLTSTASSSASSLLAQYLGTNSSSSNLLSNAIPQIQYEDLGLTFKAEPTIQKTGDIHVKMDFKIEALAGSSLNGIPVLASRQYASDVTTHDGDTIMLVSAMSEQEAYAVSGLPGLSELPGFGSTTNKQSSRSKSDLVILLTPHIVRSRRKGNTGPLVPITVSNN
;
A
#
# COMPACT_ATOMS: atom_id res chain seq x y z
N MET A 1 -4.64 -2.80 51.93
CA MET A 1 -3.22 -2.75 51.52
C MET A 1 -3.11 -3.51 50.19
N LYS A 2 -3.37 -2.81 49.09
CA LYS A 2 -2.38 -2.35 48.08
C LYS A 2 -1.69 -3.50 47.30
N HIS A 3 -2.32 -3.79 46.16
CA HIS A 3 -1.76 -4.08 44.83
C HIS A 3 -0.71 -5.19 44.67
N LEU A 4 -1.15 -6.33 44.13
CA LEU A 4 -0.34 -7.24 43.33
C LEU A 4 -0.92 -7.27 41.90
N ARG A 5 -0.31 -6.51 41.01
CA ARG A 5 -0.34 -6.68 39.56
C ARG A 5 1.00 -6.16 39.04
N ILE A 6 1.74 -6.98 38.29
CA ILE A 6 2.22 -6.70 36.92
C ILE A 6 3.27 -7.75 36.48
N ALA A 7 2.89 -8.41 35.38
CA ALA A 7 3.69 -8.92 34.26
C ALA A 7 4.75 -10.03 34.46
N VAL A 8 4.27 -11.23 34.12
CA VAL A 8 4.90 -12.20 33.21
C VAL A 8 5.40 -11.52 31.92
N ALA A 9 6.64 -11.80 31.52
CA ALA A 9 7.09 -12.16 30.15
C ALA A 9 8.52 -11.66 29.86
N ALA A 10 9.52 -12.53 30.05
CA ALA A 10 10.77 -12.50 29.29
C ALA A 10 11.45 -13.88 29.37
N VAL A 11 11.00 -14.76 28.46
CA VAL A 11 11.83 -15.65 27.64
C VAL A 11 12.88 -16.51 28.36
N LEU A 12 12.46 -17.76 28.61
CA LEU A 12 13.29 -18.95 28.45
C LEU A 12 13.92 -18.95 27.04
N LEU A 13 15.24 -18.70 26.95
CA LEU A 13 16.12 -19.17 25.87
C LEU A 13 17.57 -18.76 26.21
N ALA A 14 18.33 -19.67 26.85
CA ALA A 14 19.78 -19.82 26.70
C ALA A 14 20.29 -20.85 27.73
N GLY A 15 19.91 -22.11 27.52
CA GLY A 15 20.70 -23.23 28.02
C GLY A 15 21.83 -23.52 27.04
N ALA A 16 23.03 -23.71 27.61
CA ALA A 16 24.21 -24.36 27.05
C ALA A 16 25.10 -23.60 26.05
N ALA A 17 26.31 -23.31 26.58
CA ALA A 17 27.61 -23.45 25.93
C ALA A 17 28.05 -22.40 24.89
N TRP A 18 28.87 -21.44 25.35
CA TRP A 18 30.30 -21.49 25.05
C TRP A 18 31.15 -20.83 26.13
N SER A 19 32.16 -21.60 26.51
CA SER A 19 33.32 -21.31 27.33
C SER A 19 34.25 -20.29 26.68
N TYR A 20 34.71 -19.29 27.45
CA TYR A 20 36.10 -18.84 27.53
C TYR A 20 36.26 -18.05 28.83
N VAL A 21 36.58 -18.76 29.92
CA VAL A 21 37.05 -18.14 31.17
C VAL A 21 38.50 -17.76 30.94
N GLY A 22 38.72 -16.52 30.49
CA GLY A 22 40.00 -15.84 30.62
C GLY A 22 40.14 -15.36 32.06
N ALA A 23 41.13 -15.89 32.76
CA ALA A 23 41.46 -15.54 34.13
C ALA A 23 41.59 -14.02 34.31
N GLN A 24 40.75 -13.42 35.17
CA GLN A 24 40.99 -12.09 35.71
C GLN A 24 41.46 -12.22 37.16
N THR A 25 42.67 -11.70 37.36
CA THR A 25 43.33 -11.50 38.64
C THR A 25 42.41 -10.77 39.62
N PRO A 26 42.45 -11.11 40.93
CA PRO A 26 41.57 -10.48 41.92
C PRO A 26 41.93 -9.00 42.08
N ALA A 27 41.06 -8.13 41.56
CA ALA A 27 41.19 -6.68 41.72
C ALA A 27 41.05 -6.30 43.21
N LYS A 28 41.92 -5.39 43.65
CA LYS A 28 41.98 -4.83 45.02
C LYS A 28 40.59 -4.44 45.54
N PRO A 29 40.22 -4.77 46.79
CA PRO A 29 38.90 -4.42 47.33
C PRO A 29 38.72 -2.91 47.38
N VAL A 30 37.72 -2.42 46.66
CA VAL A 30 37.38 -1.00 46.56
C VAL A 30 36.79 -0.52 47.89
N SER A 31 37.13 0.70 48.33
CA SER A 31 36.62 1.25 49.59
C SER A 31 35.08 1.34 49.58
N ALA A 32 34.41 1.00 50.69
CA ALA A 32 32.95 1.05 50.80
C ALA A 32 32.35 2.43 50.41
N LYS A 33 33.10 3.52 50.62
CA LYS A 33 32.70 4.87 50.20
C LYS A 33 32.76 5.07 48.68
N GLN A 34 33.71 4.43 48.00
CA GLN A 34 33.83 4.45 46.54
C GLN A 34 32.76 3.57 45.89
N ALA A 35 32.47 2.39 46.47
CA ALA A 35 31.40 1.51 46.00
C ALA A 35 30.02 2.17 46.06
N ARG A 36 29.71 2.93 47.13
CA ARG A 36 28.47 3.72 47.22
C ARG A 36 28.40 4.82 46.15
N LYS A 37 29.48 5.59 45.97
CA LYS A 37 29.54 6.63 44.92
C LYS A 37 29.43 6.05 43.51
N ALA A 38 29.95 4.85 43.27
CA ALA A 38 29.81 4.14 42.01
C ALA A 38 28.35 3.73 41.75
N ALA A 39 27.67 3.20 42.78
CA ALA A 39 26.25 2.86 42.70
C ALA A 39 25.35 4.09 42.46
N ASP A 40 25.64 5.22 43.12
CA ASP A 40 24.92 6.48 42.91
C ASP A 40 25.10 6.98 41.46
N ALA A 41 26.31 6.94 40.92
CA ALA A 41 26.60 7.32 39.54
C ALA A 41 25.92 6.39 38.52
N TYR A 42 25.82 5.09 38.82
CA TYR A 42 25.09 4.13 37.99
C TYR A 42 23.58 4.43 37.97
N LEU A 43 22.99 4.73 39.13
CA LEU A 43 21.58 5.11 39.25
C LEU A 43 21.30 6.43 38.50
N GLU A 44 22.22 7.39 38.56
CA GLU A 44 22.16 8.63 37.78
C GLU A 44 22.17 8.34 36.26
N GLY A 45 23.03 7.42 35.82
CA GLY A 45 23.07 6.97 34.42
C GLY A 45 21.79 6.30 33.95
N ALA A 46 21.20 5.43 34.78
CA ALA A 46 19.92 4.78 34.49
C ALA A 46 18.78 5.80 34.35
N ARG A 47 18.71 6.79 35.25
CA ARG A 47 17.73 7.88 35.16
C ARG A 47 17.93 8.77 33.93
N ALA A 48 19.16 8.99 33.49
CA ALA A 48 19.45 9.73 32.28
C ALA A 48 19.02 8.95 31.02
N LEU A 49 19.18 7.62 31.04
CA LEU A 49 18.73 6.74 29.97
C LEU A 49 17.19 6.73 29.86
N ASP A 50 16.47 6.69 30.99
CA ASP A 50 15.00 6.82 31.02
C ASP A 50 14.50 8.15 30.42
N ARG A 51 15.32 9.20 30.49
CA ARG A 51 15.04 10.53 29.91
C ARG A 51 15.50 10.67 28.46
N ASN A 52 16.02 9.60 27.85
CA ASN A 52 16.58 9.59 26.50
C ASN A 52 17.78 10.55 26.32
N ASP A 53 18.46 10.91 27.41
CA ASP A 53 19.70 11.69 27.42
C ASP A 53 20.92 10.74 27.47
N LEU A 54 21.26 10.23 26.29
CA LEU A 54 22.30 9.23 26.12
C LEU A 54 23.70 9.77 26.44
N VAL A 55 23.93 11.09 26.32
CA VAL A 55 25.23 11.71 26.60
C VAL A 55 25.49 11.76 28.09
N ALA A 56 24.48 12.19 28.87
CA ALA A 56 24.57 12.18 30.32
C ALA A 56 24.66 10.75 30.87
N ALA A 57 23.88 9.81 30.30
CA ALA A 57 23.90 8.40 30.68
C ALA A 57 25.27 7.76 30.49
N GLU A 58 25.88 7.88 29.30
CA GLU A 58 27.21 7.35 29.00
C GLU A 58 28.26 7.89 29.98
N LYS A 59 28.25 9.20 30.25
CA LYS A 59 29.20 9.85 31.17
C LYS A 59 29.03 9.34 32.61
N ALA A 60 27.80 9.16 33.06
CA ALA A 60 27.50 8.66 34.40
C ALA A 60 27.89 7.18 34.56
N PHE A 61 27.63 6.34 33.58
CA PHE A 61 28.07 4.94 33.58
C PHE A 61 29.60 4.81 33.47
N ALA A 62 30.25 5.62 32.63
CA ALA A 62 31.71 5.67 32.57
C ALA A 62 32.33 6.12 33.89
N LYS A 63 31.68 7.03 34.62
CA LYS A 63 32.07 7.45 35.97
C LYS A 63 31.89 6.32 36.98
N ALA A 64 30.78 5.57 36.92
CA ALA A 64 30.55 4.39 37.76
C ALA A 64 31.64 3.32 37.54
N PHE A 65 31.97 3.02 36.28
CA PHE A 65 33.03 2.08 35.91
C PHE A 65 34.42 2.53 36.40
N LYS A 66 34.75 3.82 36.29
CA LYS A 66 36.02 4.37 36.81
C LYS A 66 36.14 4.27 38.33
N LEU A 67 35.02 4.37 39.05
CA LEU A 67 35.00 4.32 40.52
C LEU A 67 35.05 2.89 41.04
N ASP A 68 34.46 1.94 40.33
CA ASP A 68 34.48 0.52 40.67
C ASP A 68 34.66 -0.37 39.41
N PRO A 69 35.92 -0.62 39.00
CA PRO A 69 36.21 -1.48 37.85
C PRO A 69 35.95 -2.96 38.11
N SER A 70 35.68 -3.37 39.36
CA SER A 70 35.50 -4.77 39.73
C SER A 70 34.15 -5.34 39.27
N LYS A 71 33.18 -4.48 38.97
CA LYS A 71 31.85 -4.87 38.51
C LYS A 71 31.74 -4.78 36.98
N ALA A 72 31.67 -5.95 36.35
CA ALA A 72 31.48 -6.08 34.91
C ALA A 72 30.19 -5.40 34.40
N GLU A 73 29.15 -5.32 35.24
CA GLU A 73 27.87 -4.67 34.90
C GLU A 73 28.01 -3.17 34.58
N TYR A 74 28.93 -2.46 35.23
CA TYR A 74 29.15 -1.04 34.97
C TYR A 74 29.86 -0.81 33.63
N ALA A 75 30.79 -1.70 33.28
CA ALA A 75 31.42 -1.70 31.96
C ALA A 75 30.40 -1.99 30.86
N ALA A 76 29.54 -3.01 31.07
CA ALA A 76 28.50 -3.38 30.13
C ALA A 76 27.50 -2.23 29.92
N ALA A 77 27.00 -1.60 30.98
CA ALA A 77 26.06 -0.48 30.87
C ALA A 77 26.66 0.74 30.15
N ALA A 78 27.94 1.06 30.40
CA ALA A 78 28.63 2.14 29.70
C ALA A 78 28.76 1.84 28.19
N LEU A 79 29.06 0.60 27.83
CA LEU A 79 29.15 0.16 26.44
C LEU A 79 27.78 0.20 25.76
N THR A 80 26.73 -0.34 26.39
CA THR A 80 25.37 -0.31 25.85
C THR A 80 24.87 1.12 25.63
N ALA A 81 25.12 2.04 26.57
CA ALA A 81 24.76 3.45 26.40
C ALA A 81 25.50 4.12 25.23
N ARG A 82 26.78 3.80 25.04
CA ARG A 82 27.58 4.26 23.90
C ARG A 82 27.02 3.75 22.57
N GLU A 83 26.65 2.47 22.49
CA GLU A 83 26.05 1.88 21.28
C GLU A 83 24.72 2.55 20.92
N HIS A 84 23.81 2.73 21.89
CA HIS A 84 22.55 3.45 21.65
C HIS A 84 22.79 4.88 21.15
N ARG A 85 23.81 5.56 21.67
CA ARG A 85 24.18 6.90 21.22
C ARG A 85 24.68 6.89 19.77
N VAL A 86 25.52 5.94 19.40
CA VAL A 86 26.03 5.77 18.03
C VAL A 86 24.86 5.51 17.07
N THR A 87 23.96 4.58 17.39
CA THR A 87 22.76 4.30 16.57
C THR A 87 21.90 5.56 16.37
N LYS A 88 21.68 6.35 17.44
CA LYS A 88 20.90 7.60 17.35
C LYS A 88 21.54 8.63 16.42
N LEU A 89 22.88 8.79 16.47
CA LEU A 89 23.60 9.70 15.58
C LEU A 89 23.54 9.26 14.11
N VAL A 90 23.67 7.96 13.84
CA VAL A 90 23.53 7.41 12.49
C VAL A 90 22.11 7.64 11.94
N GLN A 91 21.09 7.39 12.75
CA GLN A 91 19.70 7.61 12.34
C GLN A 91 19.41 9.10 12.07
N GLN A 92 19.92 10.00 12.90
CA GLN A 92 19.80 11.45 12.67
C GLN A 92 20.54 11.89 11.39
N SER A 93 21.71 11.32 11.13
CA SER A 93 22.46 11.56 9.90
C SER A 93 21.68 11.10 8.66
N ALA A 94 21.06 9.90 8.71
CA ALA A 94 20.22 9.38 7.64
C ALA A 94 19.01 10.30 7.36
N ASN A 95 18.31 10.73 8.41
CA ASN A 95 17.18 11.65 8.28
C ASN A 95 17.59 13.02 7.71
N ALA A 96 18.75 13.55 8.10
CA ALA A 96 19.30 14.80 7.56
C ALA A 96 19.66 14.65 6.07
N GLY A 97 20.20 13.50 5.67
CA GLY A 97 20.48 13.16 4.27
C GLY A 97 19.20 13.09 3.41
N LEU A 98 18.15 12.43 3.93
CA LEU A 98 16.83 12.41 3.28
C LEU A 98 16.20 13.79 3.13
N SER A 99 16.54 14.72 4.03
CA SER A 99 16.06 16.11 4.02
C SER A 99 16.91 17.04 3.12
N GLY A 100 17.93 16.52 2.43
CA GLY A 100 18.82 17.31 1.56
C GLY A 100 19.91 18.11 2.28
N ASN A 101 20.00 18.05 3.61
CA ASN A 101 21.00 18.76 4.41
C ASN A 101 22.28 17.93 4.56
N LEU A 102 23.05 17.81 3.48
CA LEU A 102 24.26 16.99 3.39
C LEU A 102 25.36 17.42 4.39
N THR A 103 25.45 18.70 4.73
CA THR A 103 26.44 19.22 5.69
C THR A 103 26.16 18.77 7.12
N ASP A 104 24.90 18.74 7.54
CA ASP A 104 24.53 18.23 8.86
C ASP A 104 24.64 16.70 8.93
N SER A 105 24.25 16.02 7.86
CA SER A 105 24.36 14.56 7.74
C SER A 105 25.81 14.09 7.91
N SER A 106 26.75 14.70 7.20
CA SER A 106 28.19 14.39 7.29
C SER A 106 28.77 14.67 8.68
N ARG A 107 28.47 15.83 9.29
CA ARG A 107 28.93 16.16 10.64
C ARG A 107 28.46 15.14 11.70
N LEU A 108 27.20 14.71 11.65
CA LEU A 108 26.65 13.74 12.61
C LEU A 108 27.28 12.35 12.46
N LEU A 109 27.55 11.95 11.22
CA LEU A 109 28.20 10.69 10.88
C LEU A 109 29.67 10.69 11.31
N GLU A 110 30.38 11.81 11.18
CA GLU A 110 31.73 12.00 11.71
C GLU A 110 31.76 11.89 13.25
N GLN A 111 30.76 12.45 13.94
CA GLN A 111 30.62 12.29 15.39
C GLN A 111 30.39 10.82 15.79
N ALA A 112 29.59 10.08 15.02
CA ALA A 112 29.38 8.65 15.25
C ALA A 112 30.69 7.85 15.07
N ARG A 113 31.50 8.18 14.04
CA ARG A 113 32.81 7.55 13.79
C ARG A 113 33.83 7.85 14.89
N ALA A 114 33.87 9.08 15.39
CA ALA A 114 34.73 9.44 16.51
C ALA A 114 34.36 8.67 17.78
N LEU A 115 33.08 8.32 17.95
CA LEU A 115 32.59 7.55 19.09
C LEU A 115 32.79 6.05 18.93
N ALA A 116 32.67 5.44 17.75
CA ALA A 116 32.89 4.00 17.56
C ALA A 116 33.41 3.71 16.14
N PRO A 117 34.74 3.77 15.92
CA PRO A 117 35.31 3.56 14.60
C PRO A 117 35.13 2.13 14.08
N ASP A 118 35.03 1.15 14.98
CA ASP A 118 34.92 -0.28 14.62
C ASP A 118 33.46 -0.78 14.48
N ASN A 119 32.46 0.10 14.64
CA ASN A 119 31.06 -0.32 14.57
C ASN A 119 30.62 -0.55 13.12
N PRO A 120 30.10 -1.74 12.76
CA PRO A 120 29.74 -2.08 11.38
C PRO A 120 28.65 -1.17 10.79
N ILE A 121 27.77 -0.62 11.62
CA ILE A 121 26.70 0.30 11.21
C ILE A 121 27.31 1.59 10.66
N VAL A 122 28.33 2.14 11.32
CA VAL A 122 29.00 3.39 10.89
C VAL A 122 29.73 3.17 9.56
N THR A 123 30.47 2.06 9.43
CA THR A 123 31.24 1.73 8.21
C THR A 123 30.36 1.52 6.98
N GLN A 124 29.20 0.87 7.14
CA GLN A 124 28.25 0.68 6.04
C GLN A 124 27.67 2.00 5.50
N HIS A 125 27.38 2.96 6.37
CA HIS A 125 26.85 4.25 5.95
C HIS A 125 27.87 5.14 5.20
N PHE A 126 29.17 5.04 5.52
CA PHE A 126 30.22 5.71 4.74
C PHE A 126 30.41 5.10 3.34
N ALA A 127 30.34 3.77 3.21
CA ALA A 127 30.44 3.10 1.90
C ALA A 127 29.32 3.51 0.93
N ASN A 128 28.14 3.86 1.45
CA ASN A 128 27.01 4.36 0.67
C ASN A 128 27.18 5.83 0.22
N LEU A 129 27.99 6.63 0.92
CA LEU A 129 28.28 8.01 0.51
C LEU A 129 29.26 8.05 -0.66
N ASP A 130 30.28 7.19 -0.64
CA ASP A 130 31.27 7.07 -1.73
C ASP A 130 30.67 6.50 -3.03
N THR A 131 29.49 5.85 -2.95
CA THR A 131 28.77 5.26 -4.09
C THR A 131 27.63 6.11 -4.63
N THR A 132 27.36 7.29 -4.04
CA THR A 132 26.58 8.29 -4.78
C THR A 132 27.41 8.74 -5.97
N PRO A 133 26.92 8.59 -7.22
CA PRO A 133 27.65 9.11 -8.37
C PRO A 133 27.81 10.60 -8.13
N ARG A 134 29.05 11.02 -7.87
CA ARG A 134 29.43 12.41 -7.93
C ARG A 134 28.99 12.87 -9.32
N VAL A 135 27.88 13.59 -9.37
CA VAL A 135 27.55 14.39 -10.53
C VAL A 135 28.69 15.39 -10.58
N GLU A 136 29.75 15.02 -11.30
CA GLU A 136 30.66 15.99 -11.88
C GLU A 136 29.72 16.99 -12.53
N ALA A 137 29.69 18.20 -11.96
CA ALA A 137 29.04 19.32 -12.58
C ALA A 137 29.58 19.33 -14.01
N VAL A 138 28.72 18.98 -14.96
CA VAL A 138 28.97 19.20 -16.37
C VAL A 138 29.47 20.63 -16.44
N PRO A 139 30.69 20.90 -16.94
CA PRO A 139 31.13 22.27 -17.11
C PRO A 139 30.04 22.96 -17.92
N THR A 140 29.34 23.89 -17.28
CA THR A 140 28.36 24.73 -17.93
C THR A 140 29.16 25.52 -18.97
N LEU A 141 29.13 25.04 -20.21
CA LEU A 141 29.55 25.80 -21.36
C LEU A 141 28.83 27.16 -21.25
N PRO A 142 29.56 28.28 -21.34
CA PRO A 142 28.94 29.59 -21.40
C PRO A 142 27.83 29.56 -22.46
N ALA A 143 26.64 30.03 -22.11
CA ALA A 143 25.46 30.05 -22.98
C ALA A 143 25.69 30.81 -24.30
N ASP A 144 26.82 31.52 -24.44
CA ASP A 144 27.23 32.25 -25.64
C ASP A 144 28.06 31.43 -26.65
N ALA A 145 28.35 30.15 -26.38
CA ALA A 145 29.17 29.31 -27.27
C ALA A 145 28.41 28.13 -27.90
N ALA A 146 27.08 28.20 -27.96
CA ALA A 146 26.37 27.42 -28.96
C ALA A 146 26.65 28.06 -30.34
N PRO A 147 27.00 27.30 -31.40
CA PRO A 147 26.88 27.83 -32.75
C PRO A 147 25.43 28.26 -32.91
N GLN A 148 25.18 29.58 -32.92
CA GLN A 148 23.88 30.09 -33.29
C GLN A 148 23.59 29.48 -34.66
N LEU A 149 22.56 28.62 -34.75
CA LEU A 149 21.99 28.27 -36.04
C LEU A 149 21.81 29.58 -36.79
N ALA A 150 22.33 29.66 -38.02
CA ALA A 150 22.18 30.83 -38.85
C ALA A 150 20.72 31.29 -38.76
N GLY A 151 20.51 32.50 -38.23
CA GLY A 151 19.19 33.08 -38.14
C GLY A 151 18.54 33.11 -39.53
N PRO A 152 17.20 33.20 -39.61
CA PRO A 152 16.53 33.31 -40.89
C PRO A 152 17.19 34.43 -41.71
N ILE A 153 17.48 34.16 -43.00
CA ILE A 153 18.04 35.15 -43.92
C ILE A 153 17.06 36.32 -43.96
N SER A 154 17.39 37.39 -43.25
CA SER A 154 16.58 38.60 -43.19
C SER A 154 17.03 39.53 -44.30
N LEU A 155 16.10 39.95 -45.16
CA LEU A 155 16.38 40.97 -46.18
C LEU A 155 16.88 42.25 -45.50
N ALA A 156 18.00 42.81 -45.95
CA ALA A 156 18.43 44.13 -45.52
C ALA A 156 17.59 45.19 -46.25
N LEU A 157 16.39 45.46 -45.73
CA LEU A 157 15.49 46.43 -46.32
C LEU A 157 15.98 47.86 -46.06
N LYS A 158 16.07 48.67 -47.12
CA LYS A 158 16.04 50.12 -46.96
C LYS A 158 14.63 50.52 -46.54
N ASN A 159 14.47 51.02 -45.32
CA ASN A 159 13.18 51.38 -44.71
C ASN A 159 12.56 52.65 -45.34
N THR A 160 12.34 52.63 -46.64
CA THR A 160 11.79 53.72 -47.45
C THR A 160 10.41 53.30 -47.92
N PRO A 161 9.37 54.15 -47.79
CA PRO A 161 8.05 53.82 -48.32
C PRO A 161 8.11 53.65 -49.84
N ILE A 162 7.51 52.56 -50.33
CA ILE A 162 7.53 52.17 -51.74
C ILE A 162 6.26 52.70 -52.39
N SER A 163 6.42 53.42 -53.50
CA SER A 163 5.33 53.95 -54.33
C SER A 163 5.49 53.46 -55.78
N LEU A 164 4.51 52.70 -56.26
CA LEU A 164 4.53 52.03 -57.56
C LEU A 164 3.35 52.51 -58.39
N HIS A 165 3.64 53.23 -59.48
CA HIS A 165 2.67 53.62 -60.51
C HIS A 165 3.10 53.00 -61.83
N LEU A 166 2.56 51.83 -62.15
CA LEU A 166 3.06 51.03 -63.26
C LEU A 166 1.88 50.40 -64.01
N ARG A 167 2.06 50.22 -65.32
CA ARG A 167 1.16 49.41 -66.14
C ARG A 167 2.01 48.31 -66.76
N GLY A 168 1.85 47.09 -66.26
CA GLY A 168 2.78 46.01 -66.56
C GLY A 168 2.27 44.66 -66.09
N GLY A 169 2.98 43.61 -66.48
CA GLY A 169 2.76 42.26 -65.97
C GLY A 169 3.46 42.02 -64.63
N ALA A 170 3.25 40.85 -64.04
CA ALA A 170 3.84 40.46 -62.75
C ALA A 170 5.36 40.72 -62.67
N ARG A 171 6.12 40.37 -63.73
CA ARG A 171 7.59 40.56 -63.75
C ARG A 171 8.02 42.02 -63.61
N GLU A 172 7.34 42.92 -64.29
CA GLU A 172 7.67 44.35 -64.27
C GLU A 172 7.32 44.97 -62.92
N ALA A 173 6.19 44.56 -62.32
CA ALA A 173 5.78 45.00 -60.99
C ALA A 173 6.77 44.59 -59.90
N TYR A 174 7.20 43.33 -59.89
CA TYR A 174 8.18 42.83 -58.91
C TYR A 174 9.57 43.42 -59.12
N MET A 175 10.02 43.63 -60.36
CA MET A 175 11.30 44.32 -60.63
C MET A 175 11.28 45.76 -60.11
N ALA A 176 10.20 46.49 -60.34
CA ALA A 176 10.09 47.87 -59.88
C ALA A 176 10.04 47.97 -58.35
N ALA A 177 9.29 47.09 -57.70
CA ALA A 177 9.22 47.00 -56.23
C ALA A 177 10.59 46.67 -55.62
N ALA A 178 11.30 45.70 -56.19
CA ALA A 178 12.61 45.29 -55.70
C ALA A 178 13.71 46.35 -55.95
N ASN A 179 13.69 47.04 -57.10
CA ASN A 179 14.65 48.11 -57.38
C ASN A 179 14.52 49.28 -56.39
N GLN A 180 13.29 49.63 -55.97
CA GLN A 180 13.08 50.64 -54.93
C GLN A 180 13.55 50.16 -53.55
N ALA A 181 13.40 48.87 -53.24
CA ALA A 181 13.89 48.25 -52.01
C ALA A 181 15.41 47.97 -51.99
N GLY A 182 16.10 48.09 -53.14
CA GLY A 182 17.52 47.77 -53.28
C GLY A 182 17.82 46.27 -53.42
N LEU A 183 16.85 45.48 -53.86
CA LEU A 183 16.92 44.02 -53.99
C LEU A 183 16.96 43.59 -55.46
N ARG A 184 17.61 42.45 -55.73
CA ARG A 184 17.61 41.79 -57.04
C ARG A 184 16.51 40.73 -57.10
N VAL A 185 15.84 40.62 -58.24
CA VAL A 185 14.77 39.63 -58.47
C VAL A 185 15.22 38.57 -59.45
N ILE A 186 15.03 37.32 -59.07
CA ILE A 186 15.12 36.15 -59.94
C ILE A 186 13.70 35.62 -60.16
N PHE A 187 13.35 35.27 -61.39
CA PHE A 187 12.02 34.74 -61.70
C PHE A 187 12.05 33.23 -61.80
N GLY A 188 11.19 32.58 -61.01
CA GLY A 188 10.89 31.15 -61.09
C GLY A 188 9.83 30.85 -62.15
N ASN A 189 9.36 29.60 -62.14
CA ASN A 189 8.38 29.11 -63.10
C ASN A 189 6.93 29.53 -62.75
N GLY A 190 6.04 29.57 -63.73
CA GLY A 190 4.59 29.71 -63.49
C GLY A 190 4.05 31.12 -63.27
N LEU A 191 4.79 32.17 -63.65
CA LEU A 191 4.27 33.54 -63.59
C LEU A 191 3.31 33.82 -64.74
N SER A 192 2.04 34.09 -64.42
CA SER A 192 1.04 34.47 -65.42
C SER A 192 1.23 35.93 -65.85
N GLY A 193 1.24 36.18 -67.15
CA GLY A 193 1.59 37.46 -67.77
C GLY A 193 0.40 38.39 -68.00
N GLU A 194 -0.58 38.42 -67.10
CA GLU A 194 -1.70 39.34 -67.25
C GLU A 194 -1.27 40.78 -66.96
N GLN A 195 -1.61 41.69 -67.88
CA GLN A 195 -1.17 43.08 -67.85
C GLN A 195 -2.19 43.92 -67.08
N THR A 196 -1.83 44.39 -65.89
CA THR A 196 -2.75 45.11 -65.00
C THR A 196 -2.16 46.48 -64.65
N LYS A 197 -3.03 47.48 -64.46
CA LYS A 197 -2.61 48.79 -63.94
C LYS A 197 -2.49 48.70 -62.42
N ILE A 198 -1.32 49.05 -61.88
CA ILE A 198 -1.01 48.98 -60.45
C ILE A 198 -0.68 50.39 -59.97
N ASP A 199 -1.44 50.85 -58.99
CA ASP A 199 -1.20 52.11 -58.27
C ASP A 199 -1.15 51.78 -56.77
N LEU A 200 0.05 51.81 -56.19
CA LEU A 200 0.31 51.53 -54.77
C LEU A 200 1.13 52.68 -54.18
N ASP A 201 0.65 53.31 -53.10
CA ASP A 201 1.31 54.46 -52.47
C ASP A 201 1.67 54.18 -51.01
N GLY A 202 2.91 54.49 -50.64
CA GLY A 202 3.33 54.60 -49.23
C GLY A 202 3.33 53.29 -48.44
N LEU A 203 3.54 52.14 -49.09
CA LEU A 203 3.49 50.84 -48.44
C LEU A 203 4.87 50.36 -47.95
N THR A 204 4.86 49.58 -46.87
CA THR A 204 6.01 48.76 -46.46
C THR A 204 6.23 47.66 -47.48
N TYR A 205 7.48 47.32 -47.77
CA TYR A 205 7.85 46.29 -48.74
C TYR A 205 7.14 44.94 -48.53
N GLN A 206 7.05 44.44 -47.29
CA GLN A 206 6.32 43.20 -46.99
C GLN A 206 4.86 43.28 -47.45
N ARG A 207 4.18 44.38 -47.15
CA ARG A 207 2.77 44.56 -47.53
C ARG A 207 2.60 44.72 -49.04
N CYS A 208 3.57 45.34 -49.70
CA CYS A 208 3.62 45.44 -51.16
C CYS A 208 3.74 44.05 -51.82
N LEU A 209 4.63 43.20 -51.30
CA LEU A 209 4.79 41.83 -51.81
C LEU A 209 3.53 40.98 -51.57
N ASP A 210 2.89 41.09 -50.41
CA ASP A 210 1.63 40.37 -50.12
C ASP A 210 0.54 40.73 -51.14
N ILE A 211 0.39 42.02 -51.45
CA ILE A 211 -0.61 42.52 -52.40
C ILE A 211 -0.29 42.07 -53.82
N LEU A 212 0.97 42.20 -54.25
CA LEU A 212 1.41 41.73 -55.56
C LEU A 212 1.26 40.21 -55.69
N GLY A 213 1.45 39.47 -54.60
CA GLY A 213 1.31 38.03 -54.56
C GLY A 213 -0.15 37.59 -54.72
N GLN A 214 -1.06 38.26 -54.04
CA GLN A 214 -2.50 38.04 -54.19
C GLN A 214 -3.02 38.44 -55.58
N LEU A 215 -2.49 39.52 -56.17
CA LEU A 215 -2.93 40.00 -57.48
C LEU A 215 -2.48 39.09 -58.63
N PHE A 216 -1.26 38.58 -58.56
CA PHE A 216 -0.64 37.81 -59.65
C PHE A 216 -0.55 36.31 -59.38
N HIS A 217 -1.12 35.82 -58.28
CA HIS A 217 -0.96 34.44 -57.80
C HIS A 217 0.51 34.02 -57.82
N ALA A 218 1.34 34.82 -57.16
CA ALA A 218 2.78 34.63 -57.08
C ALA A 218 3.26 34.78 -55.64
N PHE A 219 4.38 34.16 -55.29
CA PHE A 219 5.00 34.33 -53.98
C PHE A 219 6.47 34.71 -54.14
N ALA A 220 7.00 35.40 -53.13
CA ALA A 220 8.36 35.90 -53.12
C ALA A 220 9.11 35.36 -51.89
N VAL A 221 10.24 34.67 -52.11
CA VAL A 221 11.09 34.12 -51.04
C VAL A 221 12.48 34.75 -51.11
N PRO A 222 13.06 35.18 -49.97
CA PRO A 222 14.43 35.66 -49.94
C PRO A 222 15.43 34.50 -50.06
N ILE A 223 16.36 34.57 -51.02
CA ILE A 223 17.48 33.61 -51.14
C ILE A 223 18.72 34.13 -50.41
N ASP A 224 18.94 35.44 -50.47
CA ASP A 224 20.11 36.12 -49.93
C ASP A 224 19.69 37.49 -49.39
N GLU A 225 20.56 38.15 -48.61
CA GLU A 225 20.29 39.46 -47.99
C GLU A 225 19.86 40.53 -49.01
N HIS A 226 20.27 40.38 -50.28
CA HIS A 226 19.97 41.29 -51.39
C HIS A 226 19.22 40.66 -52.57
N THR A 227 18.79 39.40 -52.49
CA THR A 227 18.19 38.69 -53.64
C THR A 227 16.92 37.93 -53.25
N ILE A 228 15.86 38.12 -54.04
CA ILE A 228 14.58 37.42 -53.91
C ILE A 228 14.29 36.58 -55.15
N ILE A 229 13.62 35.44 -54.96
CA ILE A 229 13.01 34.67 -56.04
C ILE A 229 11.50 34.87 -56.02
N VAL A 230 10.90 35.09 -57.20
CA VAL A 230 9.47 35.24 -57.37
C VAL A 230 8.97 34.15 -58.32
N ALA A 231 8.06 33.31 -57.86
CA ALA A 231 7.50 32.19 -58.63
C ALA A 231 5.96 32.20 -58.56
N GLY A 232 5.31 31.48 -59.48
CA GLY A 232 3.86 31.30 -59.44
C GLY A 232 3.43 30.46 -58.23
N ASP A 233 2.26 30.74 -57.68
CA ASP A 233 1.67 30.08 -56.52
C ASP A 233 1.17 28.66 -56.88
N THR A 234 2.10 27.72 -56.95
CA THR A 234 1.83 26.29 -57.21
C THR A 234 2.53 25.44 -56.16
N LEU A 235 1.95 24.29 -55.81
CA LEU A 235 2.49 23.38 -54.79
C LEU A 235 3.91 22.91 -55.13
N GLU A 236 4.19 22.67 -56.42
CA GLU A 236 5.53 22.32 -56.91
C GLU A 236 6.55 23.44 -56.69
N ASN A 237 6.17 24.71 -56.94
CA ASN A 237 7.06 25.84 -56.70
C ASN A 237 7.30 26.08 -55.21
N HIS A 238 6.28 25.89 -54.36
CA HIS A 238 6.44 25.97 -52.90
C HIS A 238 7.40 24.91 -52.38
N ASP A 239 7.28 23.66 -52.84
CA ASP A 239 8.20 22.58 -52.47
C ASP A 239 9.67 22.85 -52.90
N GLN A 240 9.88 23.56 -54.01
CA GLN A 240 11.23 23.82 -54.55
C GLN A 240 11.88 25.10 -54.01
N TYR A 241 11.11 26.17 -53.84
CA TYR A 241 11.65 27.51 -53.55
C TYR A 241 11.41 27.97 -52.10
N GLU A 242 10.51 27.34 -51.36
CA GLU A 242 10.29 27.68 -49.96
C GLU A 242 11.37 27.07 -49.07
N HIS A 243 11.87 27.86 -48.13
CA HIS A 243 12.91 27.41 -47.22
C HIS A 243 12.32 26.52 -46.14
N LEU A 244 12.83 25.29 -46.08
CA LEU A 244 12.49 24.35 -45.02
C LEU A 244 13.36 24.59 -43.80
N PHE A 245 12.73 24.97 -42.70
CA PHE A 245 13.37 25.07 -41.39
C PHE A 245 13.37 23.70 -40.71
N GLN A 246 14.41 23.41 -39.93
CA GLN A 246 14.47 22.18 -39.14
C GLN A 246 14.33 22.54 -37.66
N GLU A 247 13.37 21.90 -36.99
CA GLU A 247 13.17 22.01 -35.56
C GLU A 247 13.16 20.64 -34.90
N THR A 248 13.70 20.56 -33.69
CA THR A 248 13.68 19.35 -32.86
C THR A 248 12.81 19.59 -31.64
N VAL A 249 11.65 18.94 -31.60
CA VAL A 249 10.72 19.00 -30.47
C VAL A 249 10.98 17.82 -29.54
N TYR A 250 11.19 18.10 -28.25
CA TYR A 250 11.40 17.07 -27.24
C TYR A 250 10.05 16.54 -26.72
N LEU A 251 9.85 15.22 -26.85
CA LEU A 251 8.64 14.49 -26.48
C LEU A 251 8.82 13.80 -25.12
N ALA A 252 9.05 14.58 -24.07
CA ALA A 252 9.31 14.05 -22.74
C ALA A 252 8.06 13.37 -22.13
N GLY A 253 8.21 12.14 -21.65
CA GLY A 253 7.18 11.43 -20.88
C GLY A 253 6.09 10.72 -21.69
N LEU A 254 6.28 10.54 -23.01
CA LEU A 254 5.39 9.76 -23.87
C LEU A 254 5.96 8.35 -24.10
N ASN A 255 5.07 7.35 -24.21
CA ASN A 255 5.46 5.99 -24.59
C ASN A 255 5.82 5.90 -26.08
N ASN A 256 6.59 4.87 -26.49
CA ASN A 256 7.03 4.67 -27.88
C ASN A 256 5.87 4.70 -28.90
N THR A 257 4.72 4.10 -28.54
CA THR A 257 3.50 4.10 -29.37
C THR A 257 2.91 5.49 -29.50
N GLN A 258 2.75 6.20 -28.38
CA GLN A 258 2.23 7.57 -28.33
C GLN A 258 3.11 8.56 -29.10
N MET A 259 4.43 8.40 -29.05
CA MET A 259 5.35 9.22 -29.84
C MET A 259 5.17 9.01 -31.35
N THR A 260 4.94 7.76 -31.77
CA THR A 260 4.71 7.42 -33.18
C THR A 260 3.37 7.96 -33.67
N GLU A 261 2.33 7.81 -32.85
CA GLU A 261 1.00 8.40 -33.11
C GLU A 261 1.08 9.92 -33.24
N LEU A 262 1.76 10.60 -32.31
CA LEU A 262 1.97 12.04 -32.38
C LEU A 262 2.72 12.45 -33.65
N GLY A 263 3.75 11.70 -34.03
CA GLY A 263 4.44 11.91 -35.31
C GLY A 263 3.51 11.79 -36.52
N ASN A 264 2.58 10.82 -36.52
CA ASN A 264 1.60 10.66 -37.59
C ASN A 264 0.59 11.82 -37.63
N VAL A 265 0.12 12.28 -36.45
CA VAL A 265 -0.74 13.45 -36.34
C VAL A 265 -0.05 14.70 -36.90
N VAL A 266 1.23 14.91 -36.55
CA VAL A 266 2.01 16.04 -37.06
C VAL A 266 2.13 16.01 -38.59
N ARG A 267 2.41 14.84 -39.18
CA ARG A 267 2.47 14.69 -40.66
C ARG A 267 1.13 15.00 -41.32
N GLN A 268 0.04 14.46 -40.79
CA GLN A 268 -1.27 14.52 -41.44
C GLN A 268 -2.00 15.85 -41.24
N VAL A 269 -1.89 16.47 -40.06
CA VAL A 269 -2.64 17.69 -39.70
C VAL A 269 -1.93 18.95 -40.21
N PHE A 270 -0.60 18.98 -40.17
CA PHE A 270 0.20 20.14 -40.60
C PHE A 270 0.82 19.98 -42.00
N ASP A 271 0.48 18.91 -42.71
CA ASP A 271 1.01 18.54 -44.03
C ASP A 271 2.55 18.52 -44.09
N ILE A 272 3.18 18.04 -43.01
CA ILE A 272 4.64 18.02 -42.91
C ILE A 272 5.18 16.70 -43.44
N LYS A 273 5.69 16.73 -44.68
CA LYS A 273 6.27 15.55 -45.37
C LYS A 273 7.49 14.97 -44.64
N LEU A 274 8.31 15.82 -44.01
CA LEU A 274 9.58 15.45 -43.39
C LEU A 274 9.52 15.55 -41.85
N ALA A 275 8.64 14.78 -41.22
CA ALA A 275 8.64 14.60 -39.77
C ALA A 275 9.17 13.20 -39.41
N THR A 276 10.19 13.13 -38.56
CA THR A 276 10.81 11.86 -38.12
C THR A 276 10.78 11.78 -36.61
N VAL A 277 10.21 10.69 -36.07
CA VAL A 277 10.19 10.41 -34.63
C VAL A 277 11.40 9.54 -34.33
N GLN A 278 12.31 10.03 -33.51
CA GLN A 278 13.42 9.24 -33.01
C GLN A 278 13.07 8.74 -31.60
N VAL A 279 12.64 7.49 -31.53
CA VAL A 279 12.16 6.85 -30.29
C VAL A 279 13.25 6.77 -29.22
N ASN A 280 14.50 6.54 -29.63
CA ASN A 280 15.63 6.38 -28.71
C ASN A 280 16.01 7.68 -27.98
N SER A 281 15.88 8.83 -28.65
CA SER A 281 16.23 10.15 -28.14
C SER A 281 15.02 10.93 -27.62
N GLY A 282 13.81 10.36 -27.69
CA GLY A 282 12.61 11.02 -27.17
C GLY A 282 12.28 12.32 -27.92
N ASN A 283 12.65 12.46 -29.19
CA ASN A 283 12.48 13.71 -29.93
C ASN A 283 11.86 13.50 -31.32
N LEU A 284 11.17 14.52 -31.78
CA LEU A 284 10.55 14.63 -33.09
C LEU A 284 11.33 15.69 -33.88
N VAL A 285 12.04 15.26 -34.92
CA VAL A 285 12.73 16.17 -35.84
C VAL A 285 11.79 16.46 -37.00
N VAL A 286 11.44 17.73 -37.14
CA VAL A 286 10.48 18.23 -38.12
C VAL A 286 11.20 19.17 -39.08
N ARG A 287 11.00 18.97 -40.38
CA ARG A 287 11.47 19.90 -41.41
C ARG A 287 10.30 20.41 -42.24
N ALA A 288 10.00 21.70 -42.11
CA ALA A 288 8.83 22.33 -42.73
C ALA A 288 9.02 23.86 -42.90
N PRO A 289 8.17 24.53 -43.69
CA PRO A 289 8.12 25.98 -43.74
C PRO A 289 7.88 26.64 -42.37
N GLN A 290 8.36 27.87 -42.20
CA GLN A 290 8.30 28.58 -40.91
C GLN A 290 6.87 28.74 -40.37
N GLN A 291 5.89 28.98 -41.24
CA GLN A 291 4.50 29.14 -40.84
C GLN A 291 3.93 27.84 -40.26
N SER A 292 4.20 26.70 -40.91
CA SER A 292 3.78 25.38 -40.44
C SER A 292 4.44 24.98 -39.13
N ILE A 293 5.74 25.30 -38.96
CA ILE A 293 6.45 25.07 -37.70
C ILE A 293 5.88 25.90 -36.56
N ASN A 294 5.62 27.20 -36.77
CA ASN A 294 5.04 28.06 -35.75
C ASN A 294 3.64 27.58 -35.33
N ALA A 295 2.81 27.18 -36.29
CA ALA A 295 1.49 26.63 -36.02
C ALA A 295 1.58 25.29 -35.26
N MET A 296 2.48 24.41 -35.69
CA MET A 296 2.76 23.13 -35.03
C MET A 296 3.25 23.35 -33.60
N ASN A 297 4.21 24.24 -33.37
CA ASN A 297 4.74 24.52 -32.03
C ASN A 297 3.69 25.10 -31.10
N ALA A 298 2.83 25.99 -31.59
CA ALA A 298 1.72 26.51 -30.79
C ALA A 298 0.82 25.37 -30.28
N VAL A 299 0.46 24.42 -31.17
CA VAL A 299 -0.38 23.27 -30.81
C VAL A 299 0.37 22.24 -29.97
N LEU A 300 1.60 21.88 -30.34
CA LEU A 300 2.42 20.93 -29.60
C LEU A 300 2.76 21.46 -28.21
N SER A 301 3.01 22.76 -28.04
CA SER A 301 3.25 23.34 -26.72
C SER A 301 2.04 23.21 -25.80
N ASP A 302 0.81 23.32 -26.33
CA ASP A 302 -0.43 23.12 -25.56
C ASP A 302 -0.71 21.63 -25.27
N LEU A 303 -0.34 20.73 -26.19
CA LEU A 303 -0.49 19.28 -26.00
C LEU A 303 0.59 18.69 -25.07
N LEU A 304 1.81 19.22 -25.11
CA LEU A 304 2.97 18.75 -24.35
C LEU A 304 3.09 19.42 -22.98
N ASP A 305 2.38 20.53 -22.72
CA ASP A 305 2.21 21.03 -21.35
C ASP A 305 1.41 19.98 -20.58
N GLY A 306 2.13 19.15 -19.83
CA GLY A 306 1.65 17.91 -19.24
C GLY A 306 0.24 18.01 -18.66
N GLY A 307 -0.54 16.95 -18.91
CA GLY A 307 -1.94 16.85 -18.49
C GLY A 307 -2.14 17.19 -17.01
N SER A 308 -3.34 17.67 -16.70
CA SER A 308 -3.72 17.98 -15.33
C SER A 308 -3.59 16.75 -14.43
N GLU A 309 -3.32 16.97 -13.15
CA GLU A 309 -3.15 15.94 -12.14
C GLU A 309 -4.03 16.22 -10.93
N VAL A 310 -4.70 15.18 -10.46
CA VAL A 310 -5.60 15.20 -9.31
C VAL A 310 -5.02 14.31 -8.22
N VAL A 311 -5.01 14.80 -6.99
CA VAL A 311 -4.75 14.01 -5.79
C VAL A 311 -6.07 13.69 -5.13
N PHE A 312 -6.32 12.43 -4.88
CA PHE A 312 -7.45 11.94 -4.11
C PHE A 312 -7.02 11.68 -2.66
N ASP A 313 -7.70 12.29 -1.70
CA ASP A 313 -7.67 11.93 -0.27
C ASP A 313 -8.91 11.07 0.02
N LEU A 314 -8.69 9.78 0.27
CA LEU A 314 -9.71 8.79 0.58
C LEU A 314 -9.63 8.41 2.05
N LYS A 315 -10.70 8.66 2.80
CA LYS A 315 -10.82 8.30 4.22
C LYS A 315 -11.90 7.25 4.42
N VAL A 316 -11.50 6.13 4.99
CA VAL A 316 -12.39 5.00 5.29
C VAL A 316 -12.45 4.83 6.80
N TYR A 317 -13.67 4.92 7.34
CA TYR A 317 -13.95 4.70 8.75
C TYR A 317 -14.79 3.45 8.89
N SER A 318 -14.33 2.47 9.66
CA SER A 318 -15.15 1.33 10.07
C SER A 318 -15.25 1.25 11.59
N LEU A 319 -16.44 0.95 12.08
CA LEU A 319 -16.73 0.78 13.50
C LEU A 319 -17.56 -0.49 13.68
N ASP A 320 -17.00 -1.46 14.40
CA ASP A 320 -17.68 -2.69 14.76
C ASP A 320 -17.83 -2.75 16.29
N THR A 321 -19.07 -2.82 16.78
CA THR A 321 -19.36 -3.00 18.20
C THR A 321 -20.20 -4.25 18.42
N SER A 322 -19.86 -5.02 19.45
CA SER A 322 -20.64 -6.19 19.85
C SER A 322 -20.86 -6.18 21.35
N ARG A 323 -22.10 -6.41 21.78
CA ARG A 323 -22.51 -6.46 23.18
C ARG A 323 -23.30 -7.72 23.42
N THR A 324 -22.83 -8.56 24.33
CA THR A 324 -23.51 -9.77 24.76
C THR A 324 -23.78 -9.70 26.25
N ARG A 325 -25.06 -9.84 26.64
CA ARG A 325 -25.50 -9.93 28.02
C ARG A 325 -26.10 -11.32 28.24
N ASN A 326 -25.55 -12.07 29.20
CA ASN A 326 -26.03 -13.39 29.59
C ASN A 326 -26.37 -13.36 31.10
N VAL A 327 -27.64 -13.26 31.44
CA VAL A 327 -28.09 -13.13 32.83
C VAL A 327 -29.21 -14.12 33.11
N GLY A 328 -29.08 -14.90 34.17
CA GLY A 328 -30.17 -15.72 34.71
C GLY A 328 -29.67 -16.97 35.42
N ILE A 329 -30.60 -17.89 35.70
CA ILE A 329 -30.31 -19.14 36.40
C ILE A 329 -30.64 -20.30 35.45
N ILE A 330 -29.70 -21.22 35.27
CA ILE A 330 -29.94 -22.48 34.55
C ILE A 330 -30.19 -23.57 35.59
N LEU A 331 -31.42 -24.11 35.59
CA LEU A 331 -31.74 -25.31 36.34
C LEU A 331 -31.36 -26.56 35.53
N PRO A 332 -30.97 -27.65 36.19
CA PRO A 332 -30.67 -28.92 35.53
C PRO A 332 -31.93 -29.49 34.88
N THR A 333 -31.86 -29.83 33.61
CA THR A 333 -32.99 -30.34 32.82
C THR A 333 -33.00 -31.85 32.65
N GLN A 334 -32.02 -32.56 33.23
CA GLN A 334 -31.88 -34.01 33.13
C GLN A 334 -32.00 -34.66 34.50
N LEU A 335 -32.90 -35.63 34.60
CA LEU A 335 -33.06 -36.50 35.75
C LEU A 335 -32.55 -37.89 35.37
N SER A 336 -31.55 -38.40 36.07
CA SER A 336 -31.00 -39.73 35.79
C SER A 336 -31.50 -40.74 36.81
N ALA A 337 -31.98 -41.87 36.34
CA ALA A 337 -32.42 -42.99 37.17
C ALA A 337 -31.42 -44.14 37.03
N TYR A 338 -30.94 -44.65 38.16
CA TYR A 338 -30.01 -45.77 38.23
C TYR A 338 -30.60 -46.88 39.09
N ASN A 339 -30.46 -48.14 38.67
CA ASN A 339 -30.77 -49.25 39.56
C ASN A 339 -29.61 -49.43 40.55
N LEU A 340 -29.91 -49.44 41.85
CA LEU A 340 -28.89 -49.46 42.90
C LEU A 340 -28.11 -50.79 42.93
N ALA A 341 -28.77 -51.91 42.61
CA ALA A 341 -28.15 -53.23 42.64
C ALA A 341 -27.17 -53.41 41.47
N SER A 342 -27.51 -52.97 40.25
CA SER A 342 -26.57 -53.03 39.12
C SER A 342 -25.35 -52.13 39.32
N GLN A 343 -25.55 -50.98 39.97
CA GLN A 343 -24.48 -50.01 40.20
C GLN A 343 -23.55 -50.43 41.33
N ALA A 344 -24.09 -51.09 42.36
CA ALA A 344 -23.27 -51.77 43.37
C ALA A 344 -22.39 -52.86 42.74
N GLN A 345 -22.95 -53.62 41.78
CA GLN A 345 -22.21 -54.67 41.09
C GLN A 345 -21.11 -54.13 40.18
N SER A 346 -21.33 -53.00 39.49
CA SER A 346 -20.31 -52.38 38.64
C SER A 346 -19.15 -51.77 39.45
N ILE A 347 -19.44 -51.24 40.64
CA ILE A 347 -18.43 -50.78 41.60
C ILE A 347 -17.59 -51.97 42.11
N ILE A 348 -18.22 -53.13 42.34
CA ILE A 348 -17.51 -54.35 42.75
C ILE A 348 -16.60 -54.86 41.65
N SER A 349 -17.13 -55.01 40.42
CA SER A 349 -16.36 -55.55 39.30
C SER A 349 -15.17 -54.68 38.90
N SER A 350 -15.29 -53.35 39.08
CA SER A 350 -14.20 -52.40 38.79
C SER A 350 -13.10 -52.38 39.87
N ASN A 351 -13.39 -52.88 41.08
CA ASN A 351 -12.47 -52.84 42.23
C ASN A 351 -12.16 -54.25 42.78
N GLN A 352 -12.18 -55.27 41.92
CA GLN A 352 -12.05 -56.67 42.32
C GLN A 352 -10.73 -56.97 43.06
N SER A 353 -9.64 -56.29 42.72
CA SER A 353 -8.34 -56.44 43.38
C SER A 353 -8.33 -55.91 44.82
N LEU A 354 -8.97 -54.77 45.07
CA LEU A 354 -9.12 -54.17 46.41
C LEU A 354 -10.04 -55.02 47.28
N ILE A 355 -11.11 -55.57 46.69
CA ILE A 355 -12.04 -56.46 47.39
C ILE A 355 -11.33 -57.73 47.85
N ASN A 356 -10.51 -58.34 46.99
CA ASN A 356 -9.73 -59.52 47.34
C ASN A 356 -8.72 -59.24 48.48
N GLN A 357 -8.14 -58.03 48.53
CA GLN A 357 -7.24 -57.61 49.63
C GLN A 357 -8.01 -57.38 50.94
N LEU A 358 -9.21 -56.80 50.88
CA LEU A 358 -10.06 -56.57 52.06
C LEU A 358 -10.65 -57.87 52.62
N TYR A 359 -10.92 -58.87 51.77
CA TYR A 359 -11.22 -60.24 52.22
C TYR A 359 -10.02 -60.90 52.91
N ALA A 360 -8.81 -60.75 52.35
CA ALA A 360 -7.59 -61.28 52.97
C ALA A 360 -7.26 -60.60 54.32
N ALA A 361 -7.63 -59.33 54.49
CA ALA A 361 -7.50 -58.58 55.73
C ALA A 361 -8.59 -58.91 56.77
N GLY A 362 -9.53 -59.82 56.48
CA GLY A 362 -10.60 -60.24 57.38
C GLY A 362 -11.70 -59.20 57.60
N ILE A 363 -11.74 -58.13 56.79
CA ILE A 363 -12.73 -57.05 56.90
C ILE A 363 -14.10 -57.48 56.34
N PHE A 364 -14.11 -58.39 55.37
CA PHE A 364 -15.32 -58.97 54.80
C PHE A 364 -15.37 -60.48 55.03
N THR A 365 -16.54 -61.02 55.38
CA THR A 365 -16.79 -62.46 55.55
C THR A 365 -17.63 -63.00 54.38
N SER A 366 -17.65 -64.31 54.13
CA SER A 366 -18.41 -64.94 53.03
C SER A 366 -19.94 -64.76 53.11
N SER A 367 -20.45 -64.15 54.18
CA SER A 367 -21.85 -63.76 54.37
C SER A 367 -22.15 -62.29 53.98
N THR A 368 -21.15 -61.52 53.56
CA THR A 368 -21.32 -60.11 53.18
C THR A 368 -22.00 -59.99 51.81
N THR A 369 -23.09 -59.23 51.76
CA THR A 369 -23.84 -59.03 50.53
C THR A 369 -23.11 -58.05 49.60
N PRO A 370 -23.25 -58.18 48.26
CA PRO A 370 -22.62 -57.28 47.29
C PRO A 370 -22.89 -55.78 47.57
N THR A 371 -24.08 -55.46 48.08
CA THR A 371 -24.45 -54.09 48.44
C THR A 371 -23.68 -53.56 49.66
N GLN A 372 -23.34 -54.42 50.64
CA GLN A 372 -22.52 -54.03 51.79
C GLN A 372 -21.05 -53.78 51.41
N ILE A 373 -20.51 -54.58 50.50
CA ILE A 373 -19.16 -54.42 49.98
C ILE A 373 -19.06 -53.09 49.20
N ALA A 374 -20.02 -52.84 48.30
CA ALA A 374 -20.08 -51.60 47.55
C ALA A 374 -20.24 -50.37 48.46
N LEU A 375 -21.07 -50.48 49.52
CA LEU A 375 -21.26 -49.40 50.49
C LEU A 375 -20.00 -49.12 51.31
N TYR A 376 -19.25 -50.16 51.72
CA TYR A 376 -17.99 -49.98 52.44
C TYR A 376 -16.91 -49.36 51.56
N LEU A 377 -16.79 -49.78 50.29
CA LEU A 377 -15.84 -49.19 49.35
C LEU A 377 -16.12 -47.71 49.09
N LEU A 378 -17.41 -47.34 49.09
CA LEU A 378 -17.84 -45.97 48.93
C LEU A 378 -17.65 -45.14 50.21
N ALA A 379 -17.95 -45.72 51.38
CA ALA A 379 -17.78 -45.09 52.69
C ALA A 379 -16.31 -44.92 53.11
N SER A 380 -15.43 -45.83 52.66
CA SER A 380 -13.99 -45.75 52.88
C SER A 380 -13.30 -44.71 51.98
N GLY A 381 -14.02 -44.08 51.05
CA GLY A 381 -13.51 -43.03 50.17
C GLY A 381 -12.54 -43.53 49.09
N VAL A 382 -12.32 -44.84 49.00
CA VAL A 382 -11.41 -45.47 48.03
C VAL A 382 -12.02 -45.47 46.62
N VAL A 383 -13.35 -45.48 46.52
CA VAL A 383 -14.09 -45.37 45.26
C VAL A 383 -14.94 -44.10 45.27
N SER A 384 -14.81 -43.26 44.25
CA SER A 384 -15.65 -42.07 44.07
C SER A 384 -16.76 -42.37 43.05
N SER A 385 -18.02 -42.38 43.48
CA SER A 385 -19.16 -42.55 42.57
C SER A 385 -19.91 -41.23 42.36
N SER A 386 -20.40 -41.02 41.13
CA SER A 386 -21.23 -39.87 40.77
C SER A 386 -22.61 -39.86 41.46
N LEU A 387 -22.97 -40.96 42.14
CA LEU A 387 -24.25 -41.15 42.82
C LEU A 387 -24.32 -40.44 44.19
N LEU A 388 -23.20 -40.28 44.89
CA LEU A 388 -23.13 -39.60 46.19
C LEU A 388 -22.62 -38.15 46.10
N SER A 389 -22.00 -37.78 44.97
CA SER A 389 -21.63 -36.39 44.69
C SER A 389 -22.80 -35.53 44.22
N ASN A 390 -23.91 -36.17 43.81
CA ASN A 390 -25.16 -35.51 43.48
C ASN A 390 -26.23 -35.86 44.52
N SER A 391 -27.20 -34.96 44.72
CA SER A 391 -28.40 -35.23 45.50
C SER A 391 -29.19 -36.39 44.90
N PHE A 392 -29.53 -37.38 45.73
CA PHE A 392 -30.19 -38.61 45.29
C PHE A 392 -31.47 -38.90 46.08
N LEU A 393 -32.44 -39.53 45.42
CA LEU A 393 -33.71 -39.99 45.97
C LEU A 393 -33.89 -41.47 45.61
N ALA A 394 -33.90 -42.35 46.60
CA ALA A 394 -34.17 -43.77 46.40
C ALA A 394 -35.68 -44.04 46.39
N VAL A 395 -36.16 -44.73 45.35
CA VAL A 395 -37.57 -45.11 45.15
C VAL A 395 -37.65 -46.62 44.93
N GLY A 396 -38.53 -47.29 45.67
CA GLY A 396 -38.64 -48.76 45.68
C GLY A 396 -38.01 -49.39 46.92
N GLY A 397 -38.07 -50.71 47.04
CA GLY A 397 -37.54 -51.46 48.18
C GLY A 397 -36.86 -52.76 47.76
N GLY A 398 -35.77 -53.13 48.43
CA GLY A 398 -35.01 -54.35 48.11
C GLY A 398 -34.19 -54.23 46.81
N LEU A 399 -34.04 -55.32 46.07
CA LEU A 399 -33.22 -55.39 44.84
C LEU A 399 -33.72 -54.49 43.69
N THR A 400 -34.95 -53.98 43.78
CA THR A 400 -35.55 -53.07 42.80
C THR A 400 -35.41 -51.59 43.17
N THR A 401 -34.67 -51.28 44.25
CA THR A 401 -34.43 -49.89 44.66
C THR A 401 -33.75 -49.12 43.53
N THR A 402 -34.47 -48.12 43.01
CA THR A 402 -34.00 -47.25 41.94
C THR A 402 -33.63 -45.92 42.56
N VAL A 403 -32.42 -45.44 42.30
CA VAL A 403 -31.95 -44.14 42.76
C VAL A 403 -32.10 -43.13 41.64
N LEU A 404 -32.88 -42.10 41.90
CA LEU A 404 -32.98 -40.90 41.09
C LEU A 404 -31.90 -39.94 41.56
N SER A 405 -30.93 -39.62 40.73
CA SER A 405 -30.01 -38.51 41.03
C SER A 405 -30.38 -37.32 40.17
N ALA A 406 -30.59 -36.17 40.81
CA ALA A 406 -30.67 -34.90 40.13
C ALA A 406 -29.45 -34.10 40.56
N GLY A 407 -28.66 -33.60 39.60
CA GLY A 407 -27.60 -32.65 39.91
C GLY A 407 -28.22 -31.29 40.23
N LEU A 408 -28.89 -31.15 41.38
CA LEU A 408 -29.77 -30.02 41.74
C LEU A 408 -29.05 -28.69 42.00
N THR A 409 -27.82 -28.51 41.51
CA THR A 409 -27.09 -27.26 41.69
C THR A 409 -27.50 -26.26 40.61
N PRO A 410 -28.30 -25.22 40.92
CA PRO A 410 -28.59 -24.18 39.95
C PRO A 410 -27.32 -23.39 39.63
N ILE A 411 -27.10 -23.11 38.34
CA ILE A 411 -25.97 -22.28 37.88
C ILE A 411 -26.49 -20.86 37.66
N LEU A 412 -25.92 -19.89 38.39
CA LEU A 412 -26.19 -18.47 38.18
C LEU A 412 -25.23 -17.92 37.13
N ASN A 413 -25.76 -17.51 35.98
CA ASN A 413 -25.03 -16.80 34.93
C ASN A 413 -25.17 -15.29 35.10
N LEU A 414 -24.04 -14.61 35.23
CA LEU A 414 -23.91 -13.15 35.23
C LEU A 414 -22.75 -12.74 34.32
N GLY A 415 -23.00 -12.70 33.02
CA GLY A 415 -22.03 -12.32 32.00
C GLY A 415 -22.44 -11.05 31.27
N PHE A 416 -21.50 -10.12 31.13
CA PHE A 416 -21.59 -9.02 30.18
C PHE A 416 -20.26 -8.90 29.44
N THR A 417 -20.32 -9.03 28.12
CA THR A 417 -19.17 -8.92 27.22
C THR A 417 -19.46 -7.78 26.25
N SER A 418 -18.53 -6.83 26.14
CA SER A 418 -18.61 -5.73 25.19
C SER A 418 -17.30 -5.63 24.42
N SER A 419 -17.38 -5.50 23.11
CA SER A 419 -16.27 -5.29 22.19
C SER A 419 -16.53 -4.06 21.33
N ASP A 420 -15.49 -3.27 21.06
CA ASP A 420 -15.50 -2.09 20.20
C ASP A 420 -14.19 -2.14 19.39
N SER A 421 -14.32 -2.12 18.07
CA SER A 421 -13.22 -2.14 17.12
C SER A 421 -13.40 -1.00 16.14
N ARG A 422 -12.33 -0.24 15.89
CA ARG A 422 -12.34 0.91 14.98
C ARG A 422 -11.18 0.79 14.01
N ALA A 423 -11.44 0.96 12.72
CA ALA A 423 -10.39 1.11 11.72
C ALA A 423 -10.52 2.46 11.01
N LEU A 424 -9.36 3.06 10.75
CA LEU A 424 -9.20 4.28 10.00
C LEU A 424 -8.13 4.04 8.94
N ASP A 425 -8.52 4.12 7.68
CA ASP A 425 -7.58 4.12 6.55
C ASP A 425 -7.63 5.48 5.86
N ASP A 426 -6.45 6.07 5.66
CA ASP A 426 -6.25 7.32 4.94
C ASP A 426 -5.32 7.04 3.75
N VAL A 427 -5.83 7.23 2.53
CA VAL A 427 -5.13 6.90 1.30
C VAL A 427 -5.07 8.14 0.42
N MET A 428 -3.84 8.56 0.09
CA MET A 428 -3.58 9.62 -0.87
C MET A 428 -3.11 9.04 -2.20
N LEU A 429 -3.83 9.34 -3.29
CA LEU A 429 -3.49 8.85 -4.63
C LEU A 429 -3.41 10.01 -5.63
N ARG A 430 -2.24 10.24 -6.22
CA ARG A 430 -2.05 11.19 -7.33
C ARG A 430 -2.26 10.49 -8.66
N VAL A 431 -3.12 11.05 -9.51
CA VAL A 431 -3.52 10.47 -10.78
C VAL A 431 -3.55 11.55 -11.86
N ARG A 432 -3.14 11.21 -13.09
CA ARG A 432 -3.24 12.10 -14.25
C ARG A 432 -4.65 12.07 -14.83
N ASP A 433 -5.05 13.17 -15.46
CA ASP A 433 -6.33 13.29 -16.18
C ASP A 433 -6.47 12.17 -17.22
N ARG A 434 -7.61 11.46 -17.20
CA ARG A 434 -7.96 10.33 -18.08
C ARG A 434 -7.03 9.12 -17.99
N GLU A 435 -6.27 8.99 -16.92
CA GLU A 435 -5.44 7.82 -16.66
C GLU A 435 -5.98 7.06 -15.45
N GLN A 436 -6.18 5.74 -15.60
CA GLN A 436 -6.57 4.91 -14.47
C GLN A 436 -5.35 4.58 -13.61
N SER A 437 -5.46 4.85 -12.31
CA SER A 437 -4.46 4.44 -11.33
C SER A 437 -5.07 3.49 -10.30
N THR A 438 -4.27 2.52 -9.85
CA THR A 438 -4.67 1.53 -8.83
C THR A 438 -3.72 1.59 -7.66
N PHE A 439 -4.28 1.78 -6.47
CA PHE A 439 -3.61 1.61 -5.19
C PHE A 439 -4.01 0.28 -4.58
N ARG A 440 -3.04 -0.46 -4.02
CA ARG A 440 -3.28 -1.71 -3.29
C ARG A 440 -2.44 -1.70 -2.02
N ALA A 441 -3.07 -1.92 -0.87
CA ALA A 441 -2.42 -2.05 0.42
C ALA A 441 -2.93 -3.31 1.11
N GLY A 442 -2.04 -4.25 1.41
CA GLY A 442 -2.47 -5.55 1.93
C GLY A 442 -1.40 -6.64 1.86
N THR A 443 -1.85 -7.89 2.00
CA THR A 443 -1.03 -9.09 1.94
C THR A 443 -1.58 -10.05 0.90
N ARG A 444 -0.72 -10.76 0.17
CA ARG A 444 -1.15 -11.83 -0.75
C ARG A 444 -1.26 -13.13 0.03
N TYR A 445 -2.47 -13.66 0.16
CA TYR A 445 -2.76 -14.85 0.94
C TYR A 445 -2.83 -16.10 0.04
N PRO A 446 -2.05 -17.16 0.32
CA PRO A 446 -2.11 -18.40 -0.44
C PRO A 446 -3.31 -19.26 -0.06
N ILE A 447 -4.12 -19.64 -1.05
CA ILE A 447 -5.25 -20.56 -0.94
C ILE A 447 -4.93 -21.83 -1.70
N ALA A 448 -4.97 -22.99 -1.02
CA ALA A 448 -4.82 -24.28 -1.67
C ALA A 448 -6.13 -24.65 -2.40
N THR A 449 -6.12 -24.71 -3.73
CA THR A 449 -7.33 -24.92 -4.55
C THR A 449 -7.55 -26.36 -5.00
N SER A 450 -6.49 -27.18 -5.02
CA SER A 450 -6.58 -28.61 -5.39
C SER A 450 -5.42 -29.42 -4.81
N LEU A 451 -5.69 -30.69 -4.53
CA LEU A 451 -4.70 -31.71 -4.19
C LEU A 451 -4.67 -32.71 -5.36
N TYR A 452 -3.61 -32.73 -6.15
CA TYR A 452 -3.43 -33.81 -7.12
C TYR A 452 -3.01 -35.08 -6.36
N SER A 453 -3.88 -36.09 -6.32
CA SER A 453 -3.44 -37.46 -6.01
C SER A 453 -2.79 -38.02 -7.27
N ASP A 454 -1.48 -38.20 -7.26
CA ASP A 454 -0.79 -38.80 -8.39
C ASP A 454 -1.28 -40.26 -8.57
N LEU A 455 -1.72 -40.62 -9.78
CA LEU A 455 -2.34 -41.91 -10.10
C LEU A 455 -1.33 -43.07 -10.11
N THR A 456 -0.09 -42.82 -9.71
CA THR A 456 1.03 -43.76 -9.74
C THR A 456 0.98 -44.83 -8.64
N SER A 457 0.07 -44.73 -7.66
CA SER A 457 -0.03 -45.69 -6.54
C SER A 457 -0.97 -46.89 -6.76
N THR A 458 -1.75 -46.94 -7.85
CA THR A 458 -2.69 -48.06 -8.11
C THR A 458 -2.00 -49.31 -8.67
N ALA A 459 -0.75 -49.20 -9.14
CA ALA A 459 0.02 -50.35 -9.64
C ALA A 459 0.74 -51.13 -8.52
N SER A 460 0.79 -50.60 -7.28
CA SER A 460 1.53 -51.21 -6.17
C SER A 460 0.64 -51.78 -5.07
N SER A 461 -0.68 -51.57 -5.12
CA SER A 461 -1.61 -51.95 -4.06
C SER A 461 -1.90 -53.46 -3.96
N SER A 462 -1.66 -54.24 -5.01
CA SER A 462 -1.81 -55.71 -4.97
C SER A 462 -0.55 -56.42 -4.46
N ALA A 463 0.65 -55.88 -4.69
CA ALA A 463 1.90 -56.45 -4.20
C ALA A 463 2.23 -56.02 -2.76
N SER A 464 1.81 -54.81 -2.37
CA SER A 464 2.10 -54.26 -1.02
C SER A 464 1.21 -54.87 0.07
N SER A 465 0.02 -55.35 -0.27
CA SER A 465 -0.88 -56.00 0.70
C SER A 465 -0.41 -57.42 1.08
N LEU A 466 0.16 -58.16 0.14
CA LEU A 466 0.71 -59.50 0.40
C LEU A 466 2.01 -59.45 1.22
N LEU A 467 2.84 -58.43 1.00
CA LEU A 467 4.09 -58.24 1.77
C LEU A 467 3.81 -57.75 3.20
N ALA A 468 2.80 -56.89 3.41
CA ALA A 468 2.36 -56.45 4.73
C ALA A 468 1.75 -57.60 5.56
N GLN A 469 1.04 -58.52 4.91
CA GLN A 469 0.46 -59.70 5.56
C GLN A 469 1.52 -60.73 5.99
N TYR A 470 2.63 -60.85 5.25
CA TYR A 470 3.72 -61.76 5.61
C TYR A 470 4.65 -61.20 6.69
N LEU A 471 4.85 -59.88 6.73
CA LEU A 471 5.79 -59.24 7.67
C LEU A 471 5.14 -58.77 8.99
N GLY A 472 3.83 -58.98 9.18
CA GLY A 472 3.12 -58.67 10.43
C GLY A 472 3.15 -57.18 10.82
N THR A 473 3.42 -56.30 9.86
CA THR A 473 3.50 -54.85 10.11
C THR A 473 2.11 -54.24 9.97
N ASN A 474 1.60 -53.69 11.08
CA ASN A 474 0.32 -53.00 11.14
C ASN A 474 0.19 -51.97 10.01
N SER A 475 -0.98 -51.95 9.38
CA SER A 475 -1.40 -51.17 8.18
C SER A 475 -1.33 -49.64 8.31
N SER A 476 -0.55 -49.10 9.24
CA SER A 476 -0.42 -47.66 9.50
C SER A 476 0.71 -46.99 8.73
N SER A 477 1.60 -47.74 8.06
CA SER A 477 2.73 -47.21 7.29
C SER A 477 2.46 -47.02 5.79
N SER A 478 1.28 -47.42 5.28
CA SER A 478 0.88 -47.27 3.87
C SER A 478 0.39 -45.85 3.48
N ASN A 479 0.35 -44.90 4.41
CA ASN A 479 -0.13 -43.53 4.17
C ASN A 479 1.01 -42.50 3.96
N LEU A 480 2.25 -42.94 3.77
CA LEU A 480 3.43 -42.06 3.66
C LEU A 480 3.78 -41.65 2.22
N LEU A 481 3.02 -42.09 1.21
CA LEU A 481 3.32 -41.82 -0.21
C LEU A 481 2.23 -41.03 -0.95
N SER A 482 1.14 -40.62 -0.30
CA SER A 482 0.20 -39.66 -0.89
C SER A 482 0.63 -38.22 -0.53
N ASN A 483 1.82 -37.81 -0.95
CA ASN A 483 2.23 -36.42 -0.84
C ASN A 483 1.56 -35.62 -1.96
N ALA A 484 0.25 -35.39 -1.82
CA ALA A 484 -0.51 -34.57 -2.76
C ALA A 484 0.08 -33.16 -2.77
N ILE A 485 0.63 -32.74 -3.91
CA ILE A 485 1.22 -31.40 -4.06
C ILE A 485 0.03 -30.42 -4.16
N PRO A 486 -0.12 -29.48 -3.22
CA PRO A 486 -1.22 -28.53 -3.27
C PRO A 486 -0.98 -27.49 -4.36
N GLN A 487 -1.98 -27.25 -5.21
CA GLN A 487 -2.00 -26.08 -6.08
C GLN A 487 -2.33 -24.84 -5.23
N ILE A 488 -1.44 -23.85 -5.22
CA ILE A 488 -1.60 -22.62 -4.43
C ILE A 488 -2.00 -21.47 -5.37
N GLN A 489 -3.17 -20.87 -5.13
CA GLN A 489 -3.59 -19.62 -5.74
C GLN A 489 -3.42 -18.49 -4.73
N TYR A 490 -2.81 -17.38 -5.13
CA TYR A 490 -2.70 -16.20 -4.25
C TYR A 490 -3.90 -15.27 -4.48
N GLU A 491 -4.53 -14.88 -3.38
CA GLU A 491 -5.58 -13.85 -3.35
C GLU A 491 -5.06 -12.60 -2.64
N ASP A 492 -5.34 -11.42 -3.16
CA ASP A 492 -4.90 -10.15 -2.57
C ASP A 492 -5.88 -9.74 -1.46
N LEU A 493 -5.45 -9.79 -0.20
CA LEU A 493 -6.26 -9.34 0.94
C LEU A 493 -5.80 -7.95 1.36
N GLY A 494 -6.74 -7.03 1.52
CA GLY A 494 -6.51 -5.67 1.96
C GLY A 494 -7.38 -4.67 1.21
N LEU A 495 -6.92 -3.42 1.15
CA LEU A 495 -7.59 -2.31 0.49
C LEU A 495 -7.08 -2.18 -0.94
N THR A 496 -8.00 -2.13 -1.90
CA THR A 496 -7.74 -1.79 -3.30
C THR A 496 -8.61 -0.59 -3.67
N PHE A 497 -7.98 0.48 -4.13
CA PHE A 497 -8.64 1.67 -4.63
C PHE A 497 -8.19 1.95 -6.05
N LYS A 498 -9.13 2.00 -6.99
CA LYS A 498 -8.89 2.41 -8.37
C LYS A 498 -9.62 3.70 -8.64
N ALA A 499 -8.97 4.63 -9.31
CA ALA A 499 -9.55 5.90 -9.68
C ALA A 499 -9.11 6.33 -11.07
N GLU A 500 -10.03 6.91 -11.83
CA GLU A 500 -9.83 7.53 -13.13
C GLU A 500 -10.49 8.92 -13.10
N PRO A 501 -9.72 10.00 -12.87
CA PRO A 501 -10.23 11.35 -12.91
C PRO A 501 -10.42 11.82 -14.35
N THR A 502 -11.40 12.69 -14.55
CA THR A 502 -11.57 13.51 -15.75
C THR A 502 -11.89 14.93 -15.32
N ILE A 503 -11.00 15.88 -15.64
CA ILE A 503 -11.23 17.29 -15.36
C ILE A 503 -12.08 17.88 -16.48
N GLN A 504 -13.23 18.44 -16.10
CA GLN A 504 -14.14 19.11 -17.01
C GLN A 504 -13.69 20.55 -17.28
N LYS A 505 -14.15 21.12 -18.40
CA LYS A 505 -13.87 22.53 -18.75
C LYS A 505 -14.46 23.52 -17.75
N THR A 506 -15.49 23.11 -17.00
CA THR A 506 -16.11 23.89 -15.92
C THR A 506 -15.19 24.05 -14.71
N GLY A 507 -14.19 23.17 -14.56
CA GLY A 507 -13.34 23.06 -13.36
C GLY A 507 -13.74 21.90 -12.46
N ASP A 508 -14.86 21.23 -12.74
CA ASP A 508 -15.32 20.08 -11.96
C ASP A 508 -14.51 18.82 -12.28
N ILE A 509 -14.41 17.94 -11.29
CA ILE A 509 -13.67 16.69 -11.36
C ILE A 509 -14.69 15.56 -11.40
N HIS A 510 -14.77 14.89 -12.54
CA HIS A 510 -15.50 13.65 -12.71
C HIS A 510 -14.60 12.47 -12.36
N VAL A 511 -15.07 11.53 -11.54
CA VAL A 511 -14.23 10.47 -10.97
C VAL A 511 -14.96 9.15 -11.13
N LYS A 512 -14.41 8.27 -11.98
CA LYS A 512 -14.73 6.85 -11.95
C LYS A 512 -13.87 6.16 -10.92
N MET A 513 -14.49 5.43 -10.01
CA MET A 513 -13.77 4.79 -8.92
C MET A 513 -14.29 3.41 -8.58
N ASP A 514 -13.37 2.53 -8.21
CA ASP A 514 -13.63 1.20 -7.67
C ASP A 514 -12.88 1.04 -6.35
N PHE A 515 -13.61 0.70 -5.29
CA PHE A 515 -13.09 0.47 -3.96
C PHE A 515 -13.40 -0.96 -3.50
N LYS A 516 -12.41 -1.66 -2.97
CA LYS A 516 -12.53 -3.04 -2.50
C LYS A 516 -11.72 -3.24 -1.22
N ILE A 517 -12.33 -3.79 -0.17
CA ILE A 517 -11.67 -4.27 1.04
C ILE A 517 -11.88 -5.78 1.13
N GLU A 518 -10.79 -6.53 1.23
CA GLU A 518 -10.81 -7.98 1.41
C GLU A 518 -10.05 -8.40 2.66
N ALA A 519 -10.63 -9.31 3.44
CA ALA A 519 -10.03 -9.85 4.64
C ALA A 519 -10.43 -11.32 4.81
N LEU A 520 -9.75 -12.06 5.69
CA LEU A 520 -10.20 -13.39 6.10
C LEU A 520 -11.37 -13.25 7.08
N ALA A 521 -12.44 -14.02 6.87
CA ALA A 521 -13.60 -14.05 7.77
C ALA A 521 -13.35 -14.89 9.04
N GLY A 522 -12.20 -15.55 9.16
CA GLY A 522 -11.80 -16.36 10.32
C GLY A 522 -12.41 -17.77 10.37
N SER A 523 -13.39 -18.07 9.51
CA SER A 523 -13.92 -19.42 9.30
C SER A 523 -13.30 -20.06 8.05
N SER A 524 -13.25 -21.40 8.03
CA SER A 524 -12.88 -22.15 6.84
C SER A 524 -13.93 -23.21 6.53
N LEU A 525 -14.14 -23.46 5.24
CA LEU A 525 -15.00 -24.52 4.72
C LEU A 525 -14.10 -25.53 4.01
N ASN A 526 -14.07 -26.78 4.50
CA ASN A 526 -13.19 -27.84 3.98
C ASN A 526 -11.70 -27.45 3.94
N GLY A 527 -11.23 -26.65 4.91
CA GLY A 527 -9.84 -26.16 4.96
C GLY A 527 -9.55 -24.94 4.09
N ILE A 528 -10.52 -24.46 3.32
CA ILE A 528 -10.41 -23.22 2.52
C ILE A 528 -10.99 -22.06 3.35
N PRO A 529 -10.22 -20.99 3.63
CA PRO A 529 -10.71 -19.87 4.40
C PRO A 529 -11.80 -19.09 3.65
N VAL A 530 -12.82 -18.65 4.38
CA VAL A 530 -13.86 -17.76 3.85
C VAL A 530 -13.32 -16.34 3.82
N LEU A 531 -13.54 -15.63 2.71
CA LEU A 531 -13.13 -14.24 2.54
C LEU A 531 -14.31 -13.30 2.83
N ALA A 532 -14.05 -12.28 3.64
CA ALA A 532 -14.94 -11.15 3.81
C ALA A 532 -14.54 -10.06 2.80
N SER A 533 -15.44 -9.74 1.88
CA SER A 533 -15.21 -8.72 0.84
C SER A 533 -16.26 -7.62 0.94
N ARG A 534 -15.83 -6.37 0.88
CA ARG A 534 -16.68 -5.17 0.75
C ARG A 534 -16.25 -4.42 -0.52
N GLN A 535 -17.16 -4.24 -1.47
CA GLN A 535 -16.87 -3.65 -2.78
C GLN A 535 -17.84 -2.51 -3.08
N TYR A 536 -17.35 -1.44 -3.70
CA TYR A 536 -18.13 -0.28 -4.11
C TYR A 536 -17.55 0.31 -5.40
N ALA A 537 -18.39 0.49 -6.42
CA ALA A 537 -18.04 1.14 -7.67
C ALA A 537 -18.97 2.32 -7.88
N SER A 538 -18.42 3.47 -8.29
CA SER A 538 -19.19 4.69 -8.47
C SER A 538 -18.57 5.62 -9.51
N ASP A 539 -19.40 6.46 -10.08
CA ASP A 539 -19.01 7.53 -10.99
C ASP A 539 -19.63 8.83 -10.50
N VAL A 540 -18.78 9.79 -10.07
CA VAL A 540 -19.23 10.98 -9.34
C VAL A 540 -18.53 12.23 -9.85
N THR A 541 -19.26 13.34 -9.89
CA THR A 541 -18.70 14.66 -10.20
C THR A 541 -18.68 15.52 -8.94
N THR A 542 -17.55 16.15 -8.65
CA THR A 542 -17.36 17.03 -7.49
C THR A 542 -16.42 18.18 -7.84
N HIS A 543 -16.47 19.27 -7.08
CA HIS A 543 -15.54 20.37 -7.26
C HIS A 543 -14.18 20.06 -6.61
N ASP A 544 -13.17 20.85 -7.00
CA ASP A 544 -11.85 20.83 -6.39
C ASP A 544 -11.91 21.21 -4.91
N GLY A 545 -11.42 20.33 -4.04
CA GLY A 545 -11.38 20.50 -2.60
C GLY A 545 -12.66 20.15 -1.83
N ASP A 546 -13.76 19.82 -2.52
CA ASP A 546 -15.00 19.41 -1.86
C ASP A 546 -14.93 17.96 -1.39
N THR A 547 -15.21 17.72 -0.11
CA THR A 547 -15.33 16.38 0.45
C THR A 547 -16.71 15.80 0.16
N ILE A 548 -16.75 14.67 -0.53
CA ILE A 548 -17.97 13.91 -0.79
C ILE A 548 -18.03 12.64 0.05
N MET A 549 -19.19 12.37 0.65
CA MET A 549 -19.47 11.09 1.30
C MET A 549 -20.03 10.11 0.28
N LEU A 550 -19.27 9.09 -0.05
CA LEU A 550 -19.60 8.12 -1.10
C LEU A 550 -20.47 6.98 -0.57
N VAL A 551 -20.15 6.51 0.63
CA VAL A 551 -20.83 5.37 1.27
C VAL A 551 -21.05 5.67 2.74
N SER A 552 -22.26 5.36 3.22
CA SER A 552 -22.60 5.23 4.63
C SER A 552 -23.45 3.98 4.79
N ALA A 553 -22.83 2.89 5.26
CA ALA A 553 -23.51 1.62 5.49
C ALA A 553 -23.52 1.31 6.99
N MET A 554 -24.71 1.08 7.54
CA MET A 554 -24.91 0.64 8.91
C MET A 554 -25.66 -0.68 8.90
N SER A 555 -25.10 -1.69 9.56
CA SER A 555 -25.72 -3.00 9.76
C SER A 555 -25.86 -3.26 11.24
N GLU A 556 -27.04 -3.69 11.66
CA GLU A 556 -27.32 -4.03 13.05
C GLU A 556 -28.00 -5.40 13.11
N GLN A 557 -27.45 -6.27 13.95
CA GLN A 557 -27.95 -7.62 14.18
C GLN A 557 -28.19 -7.82 15.67
N GLU A 558 -29.40 -8.22 16.03
CA GLU A 558 -29.77 -8.52 17.40
C GLU A 558 -30.30 -9.94 17.52
N ALA A 559 -29.80 -10.68 18.51
CA ALA A 559 -30.17 -12.06 18.79
C ALA A 559 -30.59 -12.18 20.25
N TYR A 560 -31.79 -12.71 20.47
CA TYR A 560 -32.34 -12.97 21.79
C TYR A 560 -32.57 -14.46 21.96
N ALA A 561 -31.99 -15.04 23.01
CA ALA A 561 -32.16 -16.43 23.40
C ALA A 561 -32.61 -16.49 24.86
N VAL A 562 -33.62 -17.32 25.10
CA VAL A 562 -34.18 -17.55 26.44
C VAL A 562 -34.18 -19.05 26.67
N SER A 563 -33.65 -19.49 27.81
CA SER A 563 -33.57 -20.91 28.16
C SER A 563 -34.02 -21.11 29.60
N GLY A 564 -35.04 -21.93 29.81
CA GLY A 564 -35.61 -22.17 31.13
C GLY A 564 -36.53 -23.38 31.14
N LEU A 565 -37.19 -23.62 32.28
CA LEU A 565 -38.19 -24.67 32.42
C LEU A 565 -39.45 -24.31 31.61
N PRO A 566 -39.98 -25.24 30.79
CA PRO A 566 -41.23 -25.01 30.08
C PRO A 566 -42.38 -24.76 31.08
N GLY A 567 -43.25 -23.80 30.79
CA GLY A 567 -44.39 -23.41 31.63
C GLY A 567 -44.06 -22.48 32.80
N LEU A 568 -42.96 -22.69 33.53
CA LEU A 568 -42.58 -21.82 34.67
C LEU A 568 -41.86 -20.55 34.22
N SER A 569 -41.12 -20.61 33.11
CA SER A 569 -40.36 -19.49 32.54
C SER A 569 -41.23 -18.39 31.89
N GLU A 570 -42.49 -18.71 31.58
CA GLU A 570 -43.45 -17.80 30.93
C GLU A 570 -44.30 -17.00 31.92
N LEU A 571 -44.34 -17.41 33.19
CA LEU A 571 -45.13 -16.74 34.21
C LEU A 571 -44.51 -15.40 34.64
N PRO A 572 -45.30 -14.31 34.72
CA PRO A 572 -44.81 -13.03 35.22
C PRO A 572 -44.33 -13.19 36.68
N GLY A 573 -43.11 -12.72 36.97
CA GLY A 573 -42.49 -12.81 38.30
C GLY A 573 -41.54 -14.00 38.51
N PHE A 574 -41.62 -15.07 37.71
CA PHE A 574 -40.75 -16.26 37.83
C PHE A 574 -39.56 -16.28 36.85
N GLY A 575 -39.36 -15.21 36.07
CA GLY A 575 -38.27 -15.10 35.10
C GLY A 575 -36.84 -15.14 35.66
N SER A 576 -36.66 -15.22 36.98
CA SER A 576 -35.36 -15.41 37.64
C SER A 576 -34.81 -16.84 37.46
N THR A 577 -35.66 -17.83 37.17
CA THR A 577 -35.27 -19.25 36.93
C THR A 577 -34.93 -19.52 35.46
N THR A 578 -34.75 -18.47 34.68
CA THR A 578 -34.58 -18.52 33.24
C THR A 578 -33.32 -17.77 32.86
N ASN A 579 -32.49 -18.37 32.00
CA ASN A 579 -31.32 -17.74 31.43
C ASN A 579 -31.71 -16.91 30.22
N LYS A 580 -31.34 -15.62 30.21
CA LYS A 580 -31.59 -14.69 29.10
C LYS A 580 -30.26 -14.26 28.51
N GLN A 581 -30.04 -14.60 27.25
CA GLN A 581 -28.89 -14.19 26.47
C GLN A 581 -29.34 -13.23 25.36
N SER A 582 -28.84 -12.00 25.40
CA SER A 582 -29.05 -10.99 24.35
C SER A 582 -27.70 -10.64 23.75
N SER A 583 -27.59 -10.70 22.43
CA SER A 583 -26.40 -10.33 21.68
C SER A 583 -26.78 -9.28 20.64
N ARG A 584 -26.09 -8.14 20.64
CA ARG A 584 -26.30 -7.03 19.72
C ARG A 584 -24.97 -6.70 19.04
N SER A 585 -24.92 -6.80 17.74
CA SER A 585 -23.74 -6.50 16.91
C SER A 585 -24.10 -5.38 15.94
N LYS A 586 -23.28 -4.33 15.86
CA LYS A 586 -23.47 -3.20 14.97
C LYS A 586 -22.17 -2.91 14.20
N SER A 587 -22.28 -2.72 12.89
CA SER A 587 -21.18 -2.44 11.96
C SER A 587 -21.50 -1.18 11.15
N ASP A 588 -20.68 -0.14 11.29
CA ASP A 588 -20.78 1.10 10.52
C ASP A 588 -19.57 1.21 9.58
N LEU A 589 -19.80 1.64 8.34
CA LEU A 589 -18.77 1.94 7.32
C LEU A 589 -19.08 3.28 6.67
N VAL A 590 -18.11 4.19 6.69
CA VAL A 590 -18.17 5.49 6.03
C VAL A 590 -16.97 5.67 5.12
N ILE A 591 -17.20 6.09 3.87
CA ILE A 591 -16.15 6.38 2.89
C ILE A 591 -16.31 7.82 2.44
N LEU A 592 -15.25 8.62 2.64
CA LEU A 592 -15.14 10.01 2.22
C LEU A 592 -14.06 10.13 1.15
N LEU A 593 -14.31 10.94 0.13
CA LEU A 593 -13.33 11.26 -0.92
C LEU A 593 -13.24 12.77 -1.06
N THR A 594 -12.01 13.29 -1.10
CA THR A 594 -11.73 14.71 -1.37
C THR A 594 -10.70 14.79 -2.50
N PRO A 595 -11.08 15.23 -3.70
CA PRO A 595 -10.13 15.43 -4.77
C PRO A 595 -9.52 16.84 -4.72
N HIS A 596 -8.25 16.94 -5.11
CA HIS A 596 -7.48 18.17 -5.17
C HIS A 596 -6.72 18.28 -6.49
N ILE A 597 -6.89 19.37 -7.24
CA ILE A 597 -6.12 19.61 -8.47
C ILE A 597 -4.74 20.14 -8.09
N VAL A 598 -3.69 19.33 -8.28
CA VAL A 598 -2.30 19.72 -7.95
C VAL A 598 -1.60 20.36 -9.14
N ARG A 599 -1.98 19.93 -10.35
CA ARG A 599 -1.52 20.51 -11.61
C ARG A 599 -2.72 20.73 -12.50
N SER A 600 -2.94 21.97 -12.92
CA SER A 600 -3.92 22.29 -13.95
C SER A 600 -3.19 22.60 -15.24
N ARG A 601 -3.64 22.06 -16.38
CA ARG A 601 -3.19 22.55 -17.69
C ARG A 601 -3.48 24.04 -17.74
N ARG A 602 -2.49 24.86 -18.13
CA ARG A 602 -2.69 26.32 -18.28
C ARG A 602 -3.99 26.54 -19.05
N LYS A 603 -4.92 27.32 -18.47
CA LYS A 603 -6.11 27.79 -19.18
C LYS A 603 -5.63 28.77 -20.25
N GLY A 604 -5.10 28.24 -21.36
CA GLY A 604 -4.77 29.02 -22.53
C GLY A 604 -6.00 29.85 -22.88
N ASN A 605 -5.78 31.13 -23.18
CA ASN A 605 -6.81 32.08 -23.55
C ASN A 605 -7.61 31.48 -24.71
N THR A 606 -8.69 30.80 -24.38
CA THR A 606 -9.53 30.11 -25.35
C THR A 606 -10.17 31.23 -26.13
N GLY A 607 -9.92 31.25 -27.44
CA GLY A 607 -10.58 32.18 -28.35
C GLY A 607 -12.10 32.14 -28.10
N PRO A 608 -12.81 33.25 -28.40
CA PRO A 608 -14.22 33.39 -28.08
C PRO A 608 -14.99 32.16 -28.55
N LEU A 609 -15.69 31.51 -27.62
CA LEU A 609 -16.63 30.43 -27.89
C LEU A 609 -17.61 30.94 -28.95
N VAL A 610 -17.57 30.40 -30.17
CA VAL A 610 -18.60 30.66 -31.16
C VAL A 610 -19.84 29.89 -30.71
N PRO A 611 -20.92 30.56 -30.27
CA PRO A 611 -22.14 29.85 -29.90
C PRO A 611 -22.72 29.20 -31.15
N ILE A 612 -22.83 27.87 -31.13
CA ILE A 612 -23.61 27.14 -32.13
C ILE A 612 -25.07 27.31 -31.72
N THR A 613 -25.75 28.30 -32.29
CA THR A 613 -27.20 28.40 -32.14
C THR A 613 -27.82 27.27 -32.94
N VAL A 614 -28.22 26.21 -32.25
CA VAL A 614 -29.08 25.17 -32.84
C VAL A 614 -30.45 25.80 -33.02
N SER A 615 -30.74 26.22 -34.25
CA SER A 615 -32.10 26.56 -34.66
C SER A 615 -32.92 25.27 -34.66
N ASN A 616 -33.75 25.07 -33.64
CA ASN A 616 -34.83 24.09 -33.72
C ASN A 616 -35.72 24.49 -34.89
N ASN A 617 -35.72 23.67 -35.93
CA ASN A 617 -36.67 23.74 -37.04
C ASN A 617 -37.71 22.64 -36.87
#